data_AF-A0A139XI43-F1
#
_entry.id   AF-A0A139XI43-F1
#
_cell.length_a   1.000
_cell.length_b   1.000
_cell.length_c   1.000
_cell.angle_alpha   90.00
_cell.angle_beta   90.00
_cell.angle_gamma   90.00
#
_symmetry.space_group_name_H-M   'P 1'
#
loop_
_entity.id
_entity.type
_entity.pdbx_description
1 polymer ?
#
loop_
_entity_poly.entity_id
_entity_poly.type
_entity_poly.pdbx_seq_one_letter_code
_entity_poly.pdbx_strand_id
1 'polypeptide(L)'
;MYEGGKKVRILEFLPTATLQKVETTGESLRDADNGKTYNFTVPNLPSDEHHLYVNCTNTPGQNTRTQSETKACKVSFYIASSAVRAGLAMSAVVGVIASLLQFA
;
A
#
# COMPACT_ATOMS: atom_id res chain seq x y z
N MET A 1 -1.33 12.73 -2.36
CA MET A 1 -1.13 11.93 -3.59
C MET A 1 -1.96 12.56 -4.70
N TYR A 2 -1.77 12.13 -5.94
CA TYR A 2 -2.48 12.65 -7.10
C TYR A 2 -3.13 11.53 -7.91
N GLU A 3 -4.24 11.83 -8.57
CA GLU A 3 -4.96 10.96 -9.51
C GLU A 3 -5.39 11.80 -10.71
N GLY A 4 -5.07 11.36 -11.94
CA GLY A 4 -5.42 12.11 -13.17
C GLY A 4 -4.98 13.57 -13.18
N GLY A 5 -3.89 13.92 -12.47
CA GLY A 5 -3.37 15.29 -12.34
C GLY A 5 -3.96 16.12 -11.18
N LYS A 6 -4.98 15.63 -10.48
CA LYS A 6 -5.62 16.32 -9.35
C LYS A 6 -5.06 15.81 -8.02
N LYS A 7 -4.87 16.72 -7.05
CA LYS A 7 -4.51 16.34 -5.68
C LYS A 7 -5.73 15.71 -5.01
N VAL A 8 -5.56 14.51 -4.45
CA VAL A 8 -6.65 13.76 -3.81
C VAL A 8 -6.41 13.55 -2.31
N ARG A 9 -7.49 13.51 -1.54
CA ARG A 9 -7.48 13.14 -0.12
C ARG A 9 -7.68 11.64 -0.02
N ILE A 10 -6.57 10.90 0.08
CA ILE A 10 -6.61 9.43 0.00
C ILE A 10 -7.51 8.77 1.05
N LEU A 11 -7.69 9.43 2.20
CA LEU A 11 -8.54 8.93 3.29
C LEU A 11 -10.05 8.98 2.95
N GLU A 12 -10.45 9.66 1.87
CA GLU A 12 -11.86 9.67 1.43
C GLU A 12 -12.26 8.35 0.79
N PHE A 13 -11.32 7.65 0.13
CA PHE A 13 -11.59 6.38 -0.56
C PHE A 13 -10.75 5.20 -0.01
N LEU A 14 -9.73 5.47 0.80
CA LEU A 14 -8.96 4.51 1.58
C LEU A 14 -8.93 4.94 3.06
N PRO A 15 -10.07 4.91 3.75
CA PRO A 15 -10.20 5.51 5.08
C PRO A 15 -9.30 4.86 6.14
N THR A 16 -8.91 3.60 5.94
CA THR A 16 -8.06 2.82 6.86
C THR A 16 -6.61 2.72 6.40
N ALA A 17 -6.22 3.35 5.28
CA ALA A 17 -4.85 3.29 4.80
C ALA A 17 -3.90 4.11 5.68
N THR A 18 -2.67 3.62 5.84
CA THR A 18 -1.62 4.30 6.62
C THR A 18 -0.35 4.46 5.81
N LEU A 19 0.37 5.56 6.03
CA LEU A 19 1.70 5.81 5.48
C LEU A 19 2.63 6.11 6.66
N GLN A 20 3.59 5.23 6.91
CA GLN A 20 4.47 5.30 8.06
C GLN A 20 5.93 5.32 7.59
N LYS A 21 6.72 6.24 8.14
CA LYS A 21 8.16 6.22 7.95
C LYS A 21 8.73 5.03 8.74
N VAL A 22 9.59 4.26 8.10
CA VAL A 22 10.34 3.21 8.80
C VAL A 22 11.47 3.88 9.56
N GLU A 23 11.39 3.89 10.89
CA GLU A 23 12.49 4.34 11.74
C GLU A 23 13.54 3.22 11.81
N THR A 24 14.72 3.44 11.21
CA THR A 24 15.87 2.55 11.43
C THR A 24 16.48 2.88 12.79
N THR A 25 16.20 2.06 13.80
CA THR A 25 16.93 2.06 15.07
C THR A 25 18.32 1.46 14.85
N GLY A 26 19.26 2.30 14.46
CA GLY A 26 20.66 1.93 14.35
C GLY A 26 21.45 3.04 13.67
N GLU A 27 22.25 3.76 14.46
CA GLU A 27 23.28 4.68 14.00
C GLU A 27 24.23 3.95 13.06
N SER A 28 23.92 3.94 11.78
CA SER A 28 24.92 3.74 10.75
C SER A 28 24.89 4.99 9.90
N LEU A 29 25.95 5.78 10.00
CA LEU A 29 26.24 6.97 9.19
C LEU A 29 26.13 6.74 7.67
N ARG A 30 25.94 5.48 7.24
CA ARG A 30 25.66 5.05 5.87
C ARG A 30 24.19 5.17 5.45
N ASP A 31 23.24 5.20 6.39
CA ASP A 31 21.82 5.35 6.09
C ASP A 31 21.42 6.80 5.77
N ALA A 32 22.28 7.77 6.11
CA ALA A 32 22.09 9.16 5.72
C ALA A 32 22.10 9.39 4.19
N ASP A 33 22.64 8.43 3.43
CA ASP A 33 22.77 8.49 1.97
C ASP A 33 21.72 7.65 1.21
N ASN A 34 20.99 6.74 1.90
CA ASN A 34 20.10 5.76 1.26
C ASN A 34 18.62 6.16 1.18
N GLY A 35 18.29 7.44 1.45
CA GLY A 35 16.92 7.94 1.37
C GLY A 35 16.02 7.45 2.50
N LYS A 36 14.82 8.03 2.60
CA LYS A 36 13.82 7.67 3.62
C LYS A 36 12.96 6.52 3.11
N THR A 37 12.80 5.46 3.91
CA THR A 37 11.91 4.34 3.62
C THR A 37 10.53 4.56 4.24
N TYR A 38 9.48 4.22 3.49
CA TYR A 38 8.09 4.36 3.93
C TYR A 38 7.31 3.08 3.65
N ASN A 39 6.48 2.68 4.61
CA ASN A 39 5.49 1.62 4.45
C ASN A 39 4.12 2.24 4.20
N PHE A 40 3.51 1.88 3.06
CA PHE A 40 2.14 2.23 2.73
C PHE A 40 1.26 0.98 2.86
N THR A 41 0.34 0.99 3.82
CA THR A 41 -0.53 -0.14 4.13
C THR A 41 -1.97 0.21 3.75
N VAL A 42 -2.62 -0.67 2.98
CA VAL A 42 -4.04 -0.57 2.61
C VAL A 42 -4.77 -1.80 3.15
N PRO A 43 -5.37 -1.74 4.36
CA PRO A 43 -5.97 -2.92 4.99
C PRO A 43 -7.26 -3.39 4.29
N ASN A 44 -8.01 -2.44 3.73
CA ASN A 44 -9.27 -2.70 3.03
C ASN A 44 -9.16 -2.10 1.65
N LEU A 45 -9.32 -2.92 0.61
CA LEU A 45 -9.33 -2.44 -0.76
C LEU A 45 -10.65 -1.68 -1.06
N PRO A 46 -10.60 -0.60 -1.83
CA PRO A 46 -11.75 0.25 -2.18
C PRO A 46 -12.74 -0.49 -3.08
N SER A 47 -13.96 0.05 -3.24
CA SER A 47 -14.97 -0.53 -4.16
C SER A 47 -14.63 -0.28 -5.64
N ASP A 48 -13.98 0.83 -5.94
CA ASP A 48 -13.52 1.18 -7.29
C ASP A 48 -12.01 1.08 -7.40
N GLU A 49 -11.50 0.89 -8.61
CA GLU A 49 -10.05 0.92 -8.86
C GLU A 49 -9.52 2.36 -8.83
N HIS A 50 -8.34 2.57 -8.22
CA HIS A 50 -7.71 3.88 -8.11
C HIS A 50 -6.26 3.89 -8.58
N HIS A 51 -5.89 4.93 -9.33
CA HIS A 51 -4.55 5.09 -9.91
C HIS A 51 -3.89 6.32 -9.31
N LEU A 52 -3.10 6.09 -8.26
CA LEU A 52 -2.47 7.16 -7.51
C LEU A 52 -1.01 7.33 -7.91
N TYR A 53 -0.48 8.53 -7.73
CA TYR A 53 0.95 8.74 -7.77
C TYR A 53 1.44 9.78 -6.77
N VAL A 54 2.73 9.70 -6.46
CA VAL A 54 3.49 10.73 -5.75
C VAL A 54 4.71 11.12 -6.58
N ASN A 55 5.10 12.38 -6.47
CA ASN A 55 6.32 12.88 -7.07
C ASN A 55 7.38 13.02 -5.99
N CYS A 56 8.60 12.59 -6.30
CA CYS A 56 9.77 12.74 -5.46
C CYS A 56 10.43 14.07 -5.85
N THR A 57 10.59 14.97 -4.87
CA THR A 57 11.26 16.25 -5.05
C THR A 57 12.52 16.29 -4.21
N ASN A 58 13.62 16.80 -4.76
CA ASN A 58 14.83 17.05 -3.99
C ASN A 58 14.56 18.12 -2.94
N THR A 59 15.11 17.94 -1.74
CA THR A 59 15.04 18.98 -0.70
C THR A 59 16.03 20.09 -1.07
N PRO A 60 15.62 21.36 -1.15
CA PRO A 60 16.54 22.46 -1.43
C PRO A 60 17.53 22.59 -0.26
N GLY A 61 18.81 22.31 -0.52
CA GLY A 61 19.89 22.36 0.48
C GLY A 61 20.93 21.24 0.35
N GLN A 62 20.59 20.13 -0.32
CA GLN A 62 21.56 19.07 -0.62
C GLN A 62 22.34 19.46 -1.88
N ASN A 63 23.44 20.19 -1.66
CA ASN A 63 24.37 20.65 -2.69
C ASN A 63 24.91 19.47 -3.52
N THR A 64 24.39 19.27 -4.73
CA THR A 64 25.12 18.60 -5.79
C THR A 64 25.34 19.60 -6.93
N ARG A 65 26.60 20.00 -7.09
CA ARG A 65 27.12 20.85 -8.18
C ARG A 65 27.11 20.12 -9.53
N THR A 66 26.03 19.42 -9.85
CA THR A 66 25.80 18.79 -11.15
C THR A 66 24.40 19.17 -11.59
N GLN A 67 24.28 20.38 -12.15
CA GLN A 67 23.12 20.78 -12.95
C GLN A 67 23.07 19.86 -14.17
N SER A 68 22.27 18.80 -14.11
CA SER A 68 21.81 18.07 -15.28
C SER A 68 20.72 17.12 -14.81
N GLU A 69 19.47 17.49 -15.10
CA GLU A 69 18.24 16.74 -14.81
C GLU A 69 17.92 16.61 -13.31
N THR A 70 17.02 17.46 -12.82
CA THR A 70 16.09 17.06 -11.76
C THR A 70 15.47 15.73 -12.19
N LYS A 71 15.99 14.61 -11.70
CA LYS A 71 15.40 13.29 -11.91
C LYS A 71 14.06 13.28 -11.20
N ALA A 72 13.03 13.72 -11.90
CA ALA A 72 11.66 13.69 -11.45
C ALA A 72 11.29 12.22 -11.26
N CYS A 73 11.25 11.78 -10.01
CA CYS A 73 10.81 10.44 -9.67
C CYS A 73 9.29 10.49 -9.47
N LYS A 74 8.59 9.54 -10.10
CA LYS A 74 7.15 9.36 -9.97
C LYS A 74 6.90 7.93 -9.52
N VAL A 75 6.35 7.76 -8.33
CA VAL A 75 5.93 6.46 -7.82
C VAL A 75 4.43 6.34 -8.06
N SER A 76 4.01 5.32 -8.82
CA SER A 76 2.61 5.08 -9.15
C SER A 76 2.10 3.85 -8.41
N PHE A 77 0.89 3.96 -7.86
CA PHE A 77 0.19 2.92 -7.12
C PHE A 77 -1.10 2.59 -7.86
N TYR A 78 -1.26 1.32 -8.22
CA TYR A 78 -2.49 0.80 -8.81
C TYR A 78 -3.22 -0.01 -7.75
N ILE A 79 -4.29 0.55 -7.21
CA ILE A 79 -5.05 -0.04 -6.11
C ILE A 79 -6.29 -0.70 -6.70
N ALA A 80 -6.29 -2.03 -6.69
CA ALA A 80 -7.39 -2.82 -7.21
C ALA A 80 -8.65 -2.69 -6.34
N SER A 81 -9.80 -2.92 -6.97
CA SER A 81 -11.09 -3.01 -6.29
C SER A 81 -11.21 -4.30 -5.47
N SER A 82 -11.84 -4.20 -4.29
CA SER A 82 -12.25 -5.34 -3.46
C SER A 82 -13.55 -5.99 -3.91
N ALA A 83 -14.26 -5.43 -4.90
CA ALA A 83 -15.60 -5.87 -5.29
C ALA A 83 -15.61 -7.39 -5.47
N VAL A 84 -16.19 -8.07 -4.47
CA VAL A 84 -16.36 -9.51 -4.49
C VAL A 84 -17.24 -9.77 -5.70
N ARG A 85 -16.66 -10.34 -6.76
CA ARG A 85 -17.46 -10.88 -7.87
C ARG A 85 -18.44 -11.82 -7.19
N ALA A 86 -19.73 -11.44 -7.15
CA ALA A 86 -20.78 -12.06 -6.35
C ALA A 86 -21.15 -13.47 -6.85
N GLY A 87 -20.16 -14.37 -6.99
CA GLY A 87 -20.27 -15.65 -7.66
C GLY A 87 -19.51 -16.81 -7.00
N LEU A 88 -18.84 -16.61 -5.87
CA LEU A 88 -18.32 -17.72 -5.07
C LEU A 88 -19.29 -18.00 -3.92
N ALA A 89 -20.41 -18.62 -4.28
CA ALA A 89 -21.33 -19.21 -3.32
C ALA A 89 -20.59 -20.30 -2.51
N MET A 90 -20.65 -20.16 -1.19
CA MET A 90 -20.17 -21.13 -0.22
C MET A 90 -20.86 -22.48 -0.42
N SER A 91 -20.10 -23.51 -0.82
CA SER A 91 -20.57 -24.90 -0.74
C SER A 91 -20.31 -25.42 0.67
N ALA A 92 -21.31 -25.33 1.55
CA ALA A 92 -21.29 -25.99 2.84
C ALA A 92 -21.49 -27.50 2.64
N VAL A 93 -20.41 -28.28 2.71
CA VAL A 93 -20.50 -29.74 2.79
C VAL A 93 -20.85 -30.10 4.23
N VAL A 94 -22.14 -30.39 4.47
CA VAL A 94 -22.61 -31.00 5.72
C VAL A 94 -22.28 -32.50 5.63
N GLY A 95 -21.14 -32.90 6.18
CA GLY A 95 -20.72 -34.30 6.31
C GLY A 95 -21.07 -34.85 7.70
N VAL A 96 -21.93 -35.87 7.72
CA VAL A 96 -22.52 -36.54 8.89
C VAL A 96 -21.47 -37.11 9.85
N ILE A 97 -21.54 -36.74 11.13
CA ILE A 97 -20.84 -37.45 12.21
C ILE A 97 -21.60 -38.76 12.44
N ALA A 98 -21.12 -39.86 11.87
CA ALA A 98 -21.60 -41.18 12.22
C ALA A 98 -21.02 -41.57 13.58
N SER A 99 -21.79 -41.32 14.64
CA SER A 99 -21.52 -41.76 16.00
C SER A 99 -21.54 -43.29 16.07
N LEU A 100 -20.39 -43.94 15.96
CA LEU A 100 -20.24 -45.33 16.40
C LEU A 100 -19.82 -45.35 17.88
N LEU A 101 -20.81 -45.10 18.75
CA LEU A 101 -20.83 -45.67 20.08
C LEU A 101 -21.04 -47.18 19.92
N GLN A 102 -19.96 -47.95 19.88
CA GLN A 102 -20.05 -49.37 20.19
C GLN A 102 -19.92 -49.49 21.71
N PHE A 103 -21.08 -49.55 22.37
CA PHE A 103 -21.21 -50.13 23.69
C PHE A 103 -21.03 -51.65 23.55
N ALA A 104 -19.96 -52.20 24.12
CA ALA A 104 -19.88 -53.50 24.81
C ALA A 104 -18.40 -53.89 25.00
#